data_AF-A0A6N6S3R8-F1
#
_entry.id   AF-A0A6N6S3R8-F1
#
_cell.length_a   1.000
_cell.length_b   1.000
_cell.length_c   1.000
_cell.angle_alpha   90.00
_cell.angle_beta   90.00
_cell.angle_gamma   90.00
#
_symmetry.space_group_name_H-M   'P 1'
#
loop_
_entity.id
_entity.type
_entity.pdbx_description
1 polymer ?
#
loop_
_entity_poly.entity_id
_entity_poly.type
_entity_poly.pdbx_seq_one_letter_code
_entity_poly.pdbx_strand_id
1 'polypeptide(L)'
;MSDNGSLFTMYTLTPLHAGAGDTAGAIDLPVQREKHTEYPAVFSSAMKGSLRCFFECSKRYETANINAIFGTEGNDQRDSVSGKVVFTDAKILLFPVRSSEGVFKWITCPFVIERIRRDLQFIGISKEVEAISSTAFRTPAYTDKVILEDFPVSVSNVPVSSSALFEFLKHLTVSHFFPEEILKQRLIIVSDDIFKTLVTTATQIIARNVLDNDTKKSNNLWYEEVVPADAVFYTIMKPAYRESNDVMSTLNNGIAGQILQVGGNETIGYGFVKMSNNIAPTLKSTGGQNG
;
A
#
# COMPACT_ATOMS: atom_id res chain seq x y z
N MET A 1 22.94 8.75 -9.12
CA MET A 1 21.63 8.05 -9.18
C MET A 1 20.71 8.81 -10.13
N SER A 2 19.72 8.13 -10.71
CA SER A 2 18.72 8.75 -11.60
C SER A 2 17.66 9.48 -10.78
N ASP A 3 17.27 10.69 -11.17
CA ASP A 3 16.10 11.41 -10.62
C ASP A 3 14.78 10.96 -11.27
N ASN A 4 14.84 9.94 -12.13
CA ASN A 4 13.66 9.30 -12.69
C ASN A 4 13.29 8.07 -11.86
N GLY A 5 12.02 7.97 -11.50
CA GLY A 5 11.44 6.83 -10.82
C GLY A 5 9.95 6.75 -11.10
N SER A 6 9.37 5.61 -10.76
CA SER A 6 7.94 5.36 -10.86
C SER A 6 7.32 5.39 -9.48
N LEU A 7 6.08 5.87 -9.41
CA LEU A 7 5.24 5.79 -8.23
C LEU A 7 4.03 4.92 -8.58
N PHE A 8 3.80 3.90 -7.77
CA PHE A 8 2.60 3.09 -7.83
C PHE A 8 1.88 3.13 -6.50
N THR A 9 0.55 3.14 -6.56
CA THR A 9 -0.29 2.75 -5.44
C THR A 9 -0.84 1.35 -5.67
N MET A 10 -1.15 0.64 -4.59
CA MET A 10 -1.77 -0.68 -4.64
C MET A 10 -2.94 -0.74 -3.68
N TYR A 11 -4.07 -1.26 -4.16
CA TYR A 11 -5.31 -1.41 -3.43
C TYR A 11 -5.55 -2.89 -3.12
N THR A 12 -5.70 -3.25 -1.84
CA THR A 12 -5.95 -4.63 -1.44
C THR A 12 -7.40 -5.01 -1.75
N LEU A 13 -7.62 -5.91 -2.70
CA LEU A 13 -8.96 -6.43 -3.06
C LEU A 13 -9.45 -7.50 -2.07
N THR A 14 -8.51 -8.15 -1.39
CA THR A 14 -8.74 -9.20 -0.38
C THR A 14 -7.82 -8.92 0.80
N PRO A 15 -8.07 -9.53 1.98
CA PRO A 15 -7.17 -9.40 3.12
C PRO A 15 -5.73 -9.75 2.73
N LEU A 16 -4.77 -8.97 3.22
CA LEU A 16 -3.37 -9.08 2.86
C LEU A 16 -2.56 -9.58 4.06
N HIS A 17 -1.93 -10.75 3.90
CA HIS A 17 -0.95 -11.28 4.86
C HIS A 17 0.47 -11.16 4.30
N ALA A 18 1.11 -10.00 4.46
CA ALA A 18 2.54 -9.87 4.23
C ALA A 18 3.28 -10.29 5.51
N GLY A 19 3.60 -11.57 5.67
CA GLY A 19 4.11 -12.12 6.94
C GLY A 19 5.50 -11.60 7.35
N ALA A 20 5.68 -11.30 8.63
CA ALA A 20 6.96 -10.88 9.22
C ALA A 20 7.82 -12.04 9.74
N GLY A 21 7.35 -13.29 9.56
CA GLY A 21 7.89 -14.47 10.22
C GLY A 21 7.14 -14.78 11.52
N ASP A 22 7.40 -15.97 12.07
CA ASP A 22 6.81 -16.44 13.31
C ASP A 22 7.38 -15.66 14.52
N THR A 23 6.53 -15.32 15.48
CA THR A 23 6.94 -14.56 16.67
C THR A 23 6.43 -15.21 17.95
N ALA A 24 7.20 -15.10 19.04
CA ALA A 24 6.78 -15.55 20.37
C ALA A 24 5.74 -14.62 21.04
N GLY A 25 5.00 -13.84 20.25
CA GLY A 25 3.99 -12.89 20.71
C GLY A 25 2.62 -13.54 20.92
N ALA A 26 1.61 -12.70 21.22
CA ALA A 26 0.22 -13.15 21.31
C ALA A 26 -0.39 -13.50 19.94
N ILE A 27 0.26 -13.09 18.85
CA ILE A 27 -0.10 -13.39 17.48
C ILE A 27 1.08 -14.18 16.91
N ASP A 28 0.85 -15.42 16.51
CA ASP A 28 1.89 -16.30 15.97
C ASP A 28 2.42 -15.76 14.63
N LEU A 29 1.52 -15.36 13.73
CA LEU A 29 1.85 -14.87 12.39
C LEU A 29 1.43 -13.40 12.21
N PRO A 30 2.23 -12.43 12.65
CA PRO A 30 1.97 -11.00 12.44
C PRO A 30 2.28 -10.56 11.01
N VAL A 31 1.65 -9.44 10.59
CA VAL A 31 2.02 -8.79 9.33
C VAL A 31 3.28 -7.94 9.49
N GLN A 32 3.95 -7.66 8.37
CA GLN A 32 5.10 -6.78 8.29
C GLN A 32 4.72 -5.36 8.70
N ARG A 33 5.52 -4.80 9.60
CA ARG A 33 5.38 -3.44 10.12
C ARG A 33 6.71 -2.72 10.11
N GLU A 34 6.67 -1.42 9.83
CA GLU A 34 7.82 -0.54 10.01
C GLU A 34 8.15 -0.41 11.50
N LYS A 35 9.39 -0.72 11.91
CA LYS A 35 9.70 -0.84 13.34
C LYS A 35 9.53 0.43 14.18
N HIS A 36 9.65 1.61 13.56
CA HIS A 36 9.64 2.90 14.25
C HIS A 36 8.23 3.52 14.36
N THR A 37 7.31 3.16 13.46
CA THR A 37 5.92 3.64 13.44
C THR A 37 4.93 2.56 13.84
N GLU A 38 5.31 1.29 13.71
CA GLU A 38 4.46 0.10 13.76
C GLU A 38 3.39 0.08 12.65
N TYR A 39 3.56 0.88 11.59
CA TYR A 39 2.60 0.92 10.48
C TYR A 39 2.73 -0.31 9.59
N PRO A 40 1.61 -0.90 9.12
CA PRO A 40 1.66 -1.98 8.15
C PRO A 40 2.45 -1.56 6.90
N ALA A 41 3.29 -2.47 6.43
CA ALA A 41 4.08 -2.30 5.22
C ALA A 41 4.22 -3.64 4.49
N VAL A 42 4.59 -3.59 3.21
CA VAL A 42 5.10 -4.76 2.49
C VAL A 42 6.54 -4.47 2.15
N PHE A 43 7.47 -5.22 2.71
CA PHE A 43 8.88 -5.01 2.46
C PHE A 43 9.23 -5.23 0.99
N SER A 44 10.21 -4.47 0.54
CA SER A 44 10.69 -4.44 -0.85
C SER A 44 11.09 -5.83 -1.37
N SER A 45 11.60 -6.72 -0.52
CA SER A 45 11.88 -8.12 -0.88
C SER A 45 10.63 -8.90 -1.23
N ALA A 46 9.57 -8.79 -0.41
CA ALA A 46 8.28 -9.43 -0.65
C ALA A 46 7.62 -8.84 -1.92
N MET A 47 7.62 -7.51 -2.08
CA MET A 47 7.13 -6.86 -3.30
C MET A 47 7.89 -7.32 -4.55
N LYS A 48 9.22 -7.36 -4.48
CA LYS A 48 10.08 -7.81 -5.59
C LYS A 48 9.80 -9.27 -5.95
N GLY A 49 9.66 -10.15 -4.96
CA GLY A 49 9.35 -11.56 -5.15
C GLY A 49 7.99 -11.78 -5.81
N SER A 50 6.95 -11.13 -5.29
CA SER A 50 5.59 -11.19 -5.87
C SER A 50 5.54 -10.67 -7.31
N LEU A 51 6.24 -9.57 -7.59
CA LEU A 51 6.34 -9.04 -8.95
C LEU A 51 7.11 -9.99 -9.87
N ARG A 52 8.23 -10.55 -9.42
CA ARG A 52 8.98 -11.53 -10.22
C ARG A 52 8.10 -12.72 -10.61
N CYS A 53 7.42 -13.30 -9.62
CA CYS A 53 6.48 -14.41 -9.83
C CYS A 53 5.38 -14.05 -10.84
N PHE A 54 4.77 -12.86 -10.70
CA PHE A 54 3.76 -12.39 -11.66
C PHE A 54 4.29 -12.34 -13.10
N PHE A 55 5.49 -11.80 -13.32
CA PHE A 55 6.10 -11.75 -14.65
C PHE A 55 6.40 -13.15 -15.20
N GLU A 56 6.93 -14.05 -14.38
CA GLU A 56 7.22 -15.45 -14.75
C GLU A 56 5.94 -16.22 -15.10
N CYS A 57 4.88 -16.08 -14.31
CA CYS A 57 3.58 -16.73 -14.54
C CYS A 57 2.83 -16.18 -15.75
N SER A 58 3.03 -14.90 -16.11
CA SER A 58 2.33 -14.28 -17.24
C SER A 58 2.65 -14.91 -18.60
N LYS A 59 3.83 -15.54 -18.74
CA LYS A 59 4.41 -16.06 -20.00
C LYS A 59 4.47 -15.03 -21.14
N ARG A 60 4.31 -13.73 -20.85
CA ARG A 60 4.37 -12.62 -21.82
C ARG A 60 5.78 -12.06 -22.00
N TYR A 61 6.67 -12.33 -21.05
CA TYR A 61 8.01 -11.76 -21.00
C TYR A 61 9.06 -12.85 -21.10
N GLU A 62 10.07 -12.60 -21.93
CA GLU A 62 11.25 -13.46 -22.00
C GLU A 62 12.02 -13.46 -20.68
N THR A 63 12.62 -14.61 -20.34
CA THR A 63 13.44 -14.78 -19.14
C THR A 63 14.55 -13.73 -19.03
N ALA A 64 15.14 -13.30 -20.15
CA ALA A 64 16.15 -12.25 -20.19
C ALA A 64 15.60 -10.90 -19.66
N ASN A 65 14.37 -10.53 -20.02
CA ASN A 65 13.72 -9.31 -19.54
C ASN A 65 13.40 -9.39 -18.05
N ILE A 66 12.88 -10.54 -17.59
CA ILE A 66 12.59 -10.79 -16.18
C ILE A 66 13.89 -10.68 -15.35
N ASN A 67 14.95 -11.35 -15.79
CA ASN A 67 16.25 -11.30 -15.12
C ASN A 67 16.88 -9.91 -15.17
N ALA A 68 16.65 -9.12 -16.23
CA ALA A 68 17.10 -7.73 -16.26
C ALA A 68 16.40 -6.86 -15.20
N ILE A 69 15.10 -7.08 -14.97
CA ILE A 69 14.33 -6.35 -13.95
C ILE A 69 14.75 -6.80 -12.55
N PHE A 70 14.69 -8.10 -12.27
CA PHE A 70 14.75 -8.66 -10.91
C PHE A 70 16.13 -9.19 -10.51
N GLY A 71 17.02 -9.43 -11.48
CA GLY A 71 18.30 -10.10 -11.27
C GLY A 71 18.21 -11.62 -11.40
N THR A 72 19.36 -12.29 -11.33
CA THR A 72 19.46 -13.76 -11.29
C THR A 72 19.94 -14.22 -9.93
N GLU A 73 19.45 -15.38 -9.51
CA GLU A 73 20.00 -16.12 -8.39
C GLU A 73 20.88 -17.23 -8.98
N GLY A 74 22.18 -17.18 -8.69
CA GLY A 74 23.10 -18.27 -9.01
C GLY A 74 23.20 -19.26 -7.85
N ASN A 75 23.76 -20.44 -8.11
CA ASN A 75 24.04 -21.42 -7.05
C ASN A 75 25.10 -20.91 -6.05
N ASP A 76 25.97 -19.99 -6.49
CA ASP A 76 26.92 -19.25 -5.66
C ASP A 76 26.67 -17.73 -5.75
N GLN A 77 27.02 -16.97 -4.71
CA GLN A 77 26.89 -15.50 -4.70
C GLN A 77 27.63 -14.80 -5.86
N ARG A 78 28.65 -15.43 -6.45
CA ARG A 78 29.43 -14.88 -7.56
C ARG A 78 28.72 -14.99 -8.91
N ASP A 79 27.74 -15.88 -9.02
CA ASP A 79 26.95 -16.11 -10.24
C ASP A 79 25.63 -15.31 -10.23
N SER A 80 25.31 -14.69 -9.10
CA SER A 80 24.14 -13.82 -8.96
C SER A 80 24.38 -12.45 -9.58
N VAL A 81 23.49 -12.05 -10.49
CA VAL A 81 23.54 -10.75 -11.14
C VAL A 81 22.45 -9.86 -10.55
N SER A 82 22.83 -8.66 -10.11
CA SER A 82 21.86 -7.69 -9.60
C SER A 82 20.86 -7.27 -10.69
N GLY A 83 19.59 -7.18 -10.31
CA GLY A 83 18.57 -6.57 -11.15
C GLY A 83 18.86 -5.08 -11.40
N LYS A 84 18.28 -4.55 -12.46
CA LYS A 84 18.43 -3.15 -12.88
C LYS A 84 17.35 -2.23 -12.30
N VAL A 85 16.48 -2.76 -11.42
CA VAL A 85 15.44 -1.99 -10.72
C VAL A 85 15.65 -2.06 -9.20
N VAL A 86 15.56 -0.90 -8.56
CA VAL A 86 15.50 -0.73 -7.11
C VAL A 86 14.04 -0.68 -6.68
N PHE A 87 13.67 -1.56 -5.78
CA PHE A 87 12.33 -1.62 -5.18
C PHE A 87 12.39 -1.02 -3.78
N THR A 88 11.41 -0.20 -3.43
CA THR A 88 11.21 0.30 -2.06
C THR A 88 10.02 -0.38 -1.42
N ASP A 89 9.97 -0.36 -0.09
CA ASP A 89 8.85 -0.94 0.66
C ASP A 89 7.53 -0.28 0.23
N ALA A 90 6.46 -1.07 0.17
CA ALA A 90 5.12 -0.54 0.01
C ALA A 90 4.64 -0.05 1.38
N LYS A 91 4.44 1.25 1.51
CA LYS A 91 4.07 1.92 2.76
C LYS A 91 2.58 2.26 2.75
N ILE A 92 1.90 2.12 3.89
CA ILE A 92 0.48 2.45 4.00
C ILE A 92 0.22 3.93 3.65
N LEU A 93 -0.85 4.17 2.88
CA LEU A 93 -1.36 5.49 2.49
C LEU A 93 -2.74 5.74 3.08
N LEU A 94 -3.68 4.82 2.83
CA LEU A 94 -5.05 4.85 3.35
C LEU A 94 -5.35 3.52 4.03
N PHE A 95 -5.87 3.56 5.26
CA PHE A 95 -6.24 2.36 6.00
C PHE A 95 -7.77 2.34 6.23
N PRO A 96 -8.47 1.23 5.95
CA PRO A 96 -9.92 1.15 6.11
C PRO A 96 -10.27 0.81 7.56
N VAL A 97 -11.19 1.56 8.14
CA VAL A 97 -11.62 1.38 9.54
C VAL A 97 -13.13 1.38 9.61
N ARG A 98 -13.71 0.43 10.34
CA ARG A 98 -15.16 0.38 10.59
C ARG A 98 -15.61 1.71 11.19
N SER A 99 -16.74 2.18 10.71
CA SER A 99 -17.28 3.47 11.11
C SER A 99 -18.74 3.33 11.51
N SER A 100 -19.20 4.15 12.46
CA SER A 100 -20.62 4.25 12.84
C SER A 100 -21.55 4.64 11.68
N GLU A 101 -20.97 5.02 10.54
CA GLU A 101 -21.66 5.47 9.34
C GLU A 101 -20.85 5.16 8.07
N GLY A 102 -21.56 4.99 6.94
CA GLY A 102 -20.90 4.78 5.64
C GLY A 102 -20.14 3.45 5.53
N VAL A 103 -20.44 2.47 6.39
CA VAL A 103 -19.80 1.15 6.53
C VAL A 103 -18.38 1.25 7.08
N PHE A 104 -17.49 1.97 6.39
CA PHE A 104 -16.12 2.21 6.80
C PHE A 104 -15.62 3.57 6.29
N LYS A 105 -14.52 4.05 6.88
CA LYS A 105 -13.78 5.23 6.42
C LYS A 105 -12.35 4.85 6.06
N TRP A 106 -11.79 5.49 5.03
CA TRP A 106 -10.37 5.48 4.78
C TRP A 106 -9.70 6.53 5.64
N ILE A 107 -8.92 6.10 6.62
CA ILE A 107 -8.14 6.97 7.48
C ILE A 107 -6.76 7.23 6.88
N THR A 108 -6.23 8.42 7.11
CA THR A 108 -4.80 8.78 6.94
C THR A 108 -4.42 9.80 8.01
N CYS A 109 -3.17 10.26 8.05
CA CYS A 109 -2.73 11.23 9.06
C CYS A 109 -1.64 12.17 8.50
N PRO A 110 -1.40 13.33 9.16
CA PRO A 110 -0.38 14.29 8.74
C PRO A 110 0.99 13.65 8.47
N PHE A 111 1.45 12.73 9.34
CA PHE A 111 2.73 12.05 9.14
C PHE A 111 2.78 11.23 7.84
N VAL A 112 1.72 10.48 7.50
CA VAL A 112 1.67 9.67 6.27
C VAL A 112 1.74 10.56 5.04
N ILE A 113 1.03 11.69 5.05
CA ILE A 113 1.03 12.62 3.92
C ILE A 113 2.39 13.31 3.75
N GLU A 114 2.99 13.77 4.85
CA GLU A 114 4.32 14.35 4.82
C GLU A 114 5.37 13.33 4.34
N ARG A 115 5.21 12.07 4.75
CA ARG A 115 6.11 10.99 4.33
C ARG A 115 6.05 10.75 2.82
N ILE A 116 4.87 10.65 2.21
CA ILE A 116 4.77 10.49 0.74
C ILE A 116 5.28 11.74 0.01
N ARG A 117 5.04 12.94 0.55
CA ARG A 117 5.59 14.19 0.00
C ARG A 117 7.11 14.19 -0.02
N ARG A 118 7.75 13.75 1.06
CA ARG A 118 9.21 13.57 1.13
C ARG A 118 9.69 12.47 0.18
N ASP A 119 9.01 11.34 0.13
CA ASP A 119 9.38 10.22 -0.73
C ASP A 119 9.25 10.59 -2.22
N LEU A 120 8.32 11.47 -2.61
CA LEU A 120 8.22 12.01 -3.96
C LEU A 120 9.47 12.82 -4.39
N GLN A 121 10.11 13.53 -3.45
CA GLN A 121 11.35 14.25 -3.73
C GLN A 121 12.49 13.28 -4.13
N PHE A 122 12.46 12.04 -3.63
CA PHE A 122 13.43 11.00 -4.00
C PHE A 122 13.37 10.61 -5.49
N ILE A 123 12.26 10.91 -6.18
CA ILE A 123 12.09 10.70 -7.62
C ILE A 123 11.92 12.02 -8.39
N GLY A 124 12.45 13.12 -7.83
CA GLY A 124 12.48 14.43 -8.46
C GLY A 124 11.10 15.05 -8.65
N ILE A 125 10.14 14.73 -7.77
CA ILE A 125 8.80 15.31 -7.78
C ILE A 125 8.64 16.19 -6.55
N SER A 126 8.63 17.50 -6.78
CA SER A 126 8.29 18.49 -5.76
C SER A 126 6.82 18.89 -5.94
N LYS A 127 5.98 18.50 -5.00
CA LYS A 127 4.57 18.92 -4.97
C LYS A 127 4.30 19.63 -3.65
N GLU A 128 3.81 20.86 -3.74
CA GLU A 128 3.33 21.58 -2.58
C GLU A 128 1.98 20.97 -2.17
N VAL A 129 1.91 20.53 -0.92
CA VAL A 129 0.68 20.12 -0.26
C VAL A 129 0.60 21.00 0.98
N GLU A 130 -0.53 21.68 1.16
CA GLU A 130 -0.75 22.54 2.32
C GLU A 130 -0.52 21.76 3.63
N ALA A 131 0.01 22.43 4.65
CA ALA A 131 0.18 21.83 5.96
C ALA A 131 -1.17 21.35 6.51
N ILE A 132 -1.20 20.10 6.97
CA ILE A 132 -2.44 19.39 7.28
C ILE A 132 -2.68 19.45 8.78
N SER A 133 -3.81 20.02 9.20
CA SER A 133 -4.29 19.85 10.57
C SER A 133 -4.88 18.45 10.74
N SER A 134 -4.76 17.87 11.94
CA SER A 134 -5.20 16.51 12.31
C SER A 134 -6.71 16.30 12.32
N THR A 135 -7.46 17.07 11.54
CA THR A 135 -8.92 17.12 11.63
C THR A 135 -9.54 16.12 10.70
N ALA A 136 -10.45 15.31 11.23
CA ALA A 136 -11.30 14.47 10.43
C ALA A 136 -12.19 15.34 9.54
N PHE A 137 -12.33 14.96 8.28
CA PHE A 137 -13.12 15.69 7.30
C PHE A 137 -14.10 14.76 6.61
N ARG A 138 -15.27 15.27 6.23
CA ARG A 138 -16.32 14.48 5.57
C ARG A 138 -17.30 15.37 4.82
N THR A 139 -17.84 14.89 3.69
CA THR A 139 -19.02 15.48 3.04
C THR A 139 -20.09 14.41 2.72
N PRO A 140 -21.39 14.62 3.05
CA PRO A 140 -21.92 15.48 4.11
C PRO A 140 -21.77 14.78 5.48
N ALA A 141 -21.44 15.54 6.52
CA ALA A 141 -21.47 15.05 7.88
C ALA A 141 -22.93 14.96 8.37
N TYR A 142 -23.42 13.75 8.71
CA TYR A 142 -24.71 13.58 9.39
C TYR A 142 -24.64 14.12 10.84
N THR A 143 -23.45 14.15 11.42
CA THR A 143 -23.15 14.60 12.80
C THR A 143 -21.72 15.17 12.87
N ASP A 144 -21.42 15.95 13.92
CA ASP A 144 -20.10 16.52 14.21
C ASP A 144 -19.08 15.50 14.75
N LYS A 145 -19.49 14.24 14.92
CA LYS A 145 -18.68 13.15 15.47
C LYS A 145 -18.84 11.88 14.65
N VAL A 146 -17.73 11.25 14.32
CA VAL A 146 -17.71 9.92 13.72
C VAL A 146 -17.04 8.98 14.70
N ILE A 147 -17.62 7.81 14.92
CA ILE A 147 -16.98 6.77 15.73
C ILE A 147 -16.24 5.84 14.76
N LEU A 148 -14.92 5.81 14.87
CA LEU A 148 -14.04 4.89 14.14
C LEU A 148 -13.66 3.76 15.09
N GLU A 149 -14.14 2.55 14.81
CA GLU A 149 -14.18 1.46 15.81
C GLU A 149 -14.85 1.90 17.13
N ASP A 150 -14.05 2.12 18.17
CA ASP A 150 -14.41 2.59 19.50
C ASP A 150 -13.89 4.02 19.79
N PHE A 151 -13.24 4.67 18.81
CA PHE A 151 -12.69 6.01 18.94
C PHE A 151 -13.67 7.08 18.44
N PRO A 152 -14.19 7.96 19.33
CA PRO A 152 -14.96 9.11 18.91
C PRO A 152 -14.02 10.18 18.33
N VAL A 153 -14.26 10.54 17.07
CA VAL A 153 -13.47 11.55 16.35
C VAL A 153 -14.37 12.74 16.00
N SER A 154 -13.99 13.93 16.47
CA SER A 154 -14.65 15.18 16.08
C SER A 154 -14.30 15.55 14.64
N VAL A 155 -15.33 15.75 13.82
CA VAL A 155 -15.21 16.08 12.40
C VAL A 155 -15.50 17.55 12.20
N SER A 156 -14.64 18.25 11.47
CA SER A 156 -14.93 19.63 11.07
C SER A 156 -15.74 19.67 9.78
N ASN A 157 -16.74 20.55 9.71
CA ASN A 157 -17.63 20.71 8.54
C ASN A 157 -17.01 21.52 7.39
N VAL A 158 -15.68 21.45 7.21
CA VAL A 158 -15.00 22.18 6.13
C VAL A 158 -15.08 21.37 4.84
N PRO A 159 -15.60 21.92 3.71
CA PRO A 159 -15.64 21.22 2.44
C PRO A 159 -14.22 20.97 1.89
N VAL A 160 -13.76 19.73 1.99
CA VAL A 160 -12.43 19.30 1.51
C VAL A 160 -12.39 19.01 0.00
N SER A 161 -13.55 18.93 -0.66
CA SER A 161 -13.68 18.68 -2.11
C SER A 161 -13.01 19.73 -2.99
N SER A 162 -12.44 20.79 -2.40
CA SER A 162 -11.69 21.85 -3.09
C SER A 162 -10.28 22.07 -2.51
N SER A 163 -9.81 21.21 -1.59
CA SER A 163 -8.46 21.33 -1.02
C SER A 163 -7.40 20.67 -1.90
N ALA A 164 -6.20 21.25 -1.94
CA ALA A 164 -5.05 20.68 -2.66
C ALA A 164 -4.72 19.24 -2.20
N LEU A 165 -4.99 18.93 -0.93
CA LEU A 165 -4.81 17.60 -0.37
C LEU A 165 -5.78 16.57 -0.94
N PHE A 166 -7.07 16.91 -1.06
CA PHE A 166 -8.04 16.01 -1.66
C PHE A 166 -7.67 15.71 -3.11
N GLU A 167 -7.29 16.73 -3.87
CA GLU A 167 -6.81 16.57 -5.25
C GLU A 167 -5.56 15.70 -5.31
N PHE A 168 -4.63 15.85 -4.36
CA PHE A 168 -3.44 15.00 -4.27
C PHE A 168 -3.80 13.53 -4.01
N LEU A 169 -4.63 13.23 -3.00
CA LEU A 169 -5.05 11.87 -2.69
C LEU A 169 -5.92 11.26 -3.78
N LYS A 170 -6.80 12.06 -4.39
CA LYS A 170 -7.59 11.68 -5.56
C LYS A 170 -6.69 11.21 -6.69
N HIS A 171 -5.66 11.99 -7.01
CA HIS A 171 -4.69 11.69 -8.07
C HIS A 171 -3.92 10.39 -7.82
N LEU A 172 -3.71 10.03 -6.55
CA LEU A 172 -3.05 8.78 -6.16
C LEU A 172 -3.98 7.55 -6.18
N THR A 173 -5.31 7.73 -6.22
CA THR A 173 -6.26 6.63 -5.94
C THR A 173 -7.41 6.51 -6.94
N VAL A 174 -8.18 7.58 -7.16
CA VAL A 174 -9.51 7.53 -7.81
C VAL A 174 -9.44 7.07 -9.26
N SER A 175 -8.43 7.54 -10.02
CA SER A 175 -8.20 7.11 -11.41
C SER A 175 -7.86 5.62 -11.54
N HIS A 176 -7.68 4.91 -10.42
CA HIS A 176 -7.14 3.55 -10.40
C HIS A 176 -8.05 2.54 -9.71
N PHE A 177 -8.82 2.95 -8.69
CA PHE A 177 -9.48 2.00 -7.79
C PHE A 177 -10.98 2.23 -7.58
N PHE A 178 -11.40 3.48 -7.35
CA PHE A 178 -12.78 3.79 -6.97
C PHE A 178 -13.21 5.21 -7.40
N PRO A 179 -14.51 5.48 -7.56
CA PRO A 179 -15.00 6.79 -7.97
C PRO A 179 -14.68 7.92 -6.98
N GLU A 180 -14.54 9.16 -7.48
CA GLU A 180 -14.25 10.35 -6.67
C GLU A 180 -15.26 10.54 -5.53
N GLU A 181 -16.55 10.31 -5.80
CA GLU A 181 -17.63 10.45 -4.83
C GLU A 181 -17.49 9.49 -3.63
N ILE A 182 -16.92 8.31 -3.84
CA ILE A 182 -16.67 7.37 -2.73
C ILE A 182 -15.54 7.89 -1.85
N LEU A 183 -14.47 8.43 -2.45
CA LEU A 183 -13.37 9.04 -1.69
C LEU A 183 -13.87 10.23 -0.87
N LYS A 184 -14.67 11.14 -1.47
CA LYS A 184 -15.27 12.30 -0.77
C LYS A 184 -16.07 11.90 0.46
N GLN A 185 -16.80 10.78 0.39
CA GLN A 185 -17.67 10.32 1.47
C GLN A 185 -16.93 9.56 2.58
N ARG A 186 -15.77 8.94 2.25
CA ARG A 186 -15.10 7.97 3.12
C ARG A 186 -13.73 8.41 3.61
N LEU A 187 -13.05 9.36 2.98
CA LEU A 187 -11.77 9.85 3.46
C LEU A 187 -11.95 10.60 4.79
N ILE A 188 -11.11 10.30 5.76
CA ILE A 188 -11.01 11.01 7.04
C ILE A 188 -9.54 11.14 7.42
N ILE A 189 -9.12 12.31 7.87
CA ILE A 189 -7.75 12.54 8.32
C ILE A 189 -7.76 12.59 9.83
N VAL A 190 -7.03 11.73 10.50
CA VAL A 190 -6.99 11.69 11.96
C VAL A 190 -5.62 12.15 12.46
N SER A 191 -5.46 12.34 13.76
CA SER A 191 -4.14 12.59 14.34
C SER A 191 -3.21 11.39 14.14
N ASP A 192 -1.91 11.61 14.17
CA ASP A 192 -0.91 10.54 14.04
C ASP A 192 -1.09 9.45 15.11
N ASP A 193 -1.45 9.83 16.33
CA ASP A 193 -1.69 8.89 17.44
C ASP A 193 -2.93 8.01 17.22
N ILE A 194 -4.03 8.61 16.75
CA ILE A 194 -5.26 7.86 16.41
C ILE A 194 -4.97 6.94 15.23
N PHE A 195 -4.27 7.43 14.20
CA PHE A 195 -3.89 6.60 13.06
C PHE A 195 -3.03 5.41 13.49
N LYS A 196 -1.96 5.66 14.26
CA LYS A 196 -1.10 4.60 14.80
C LYS A 196 -1.90 3.55 15.57
N THR A 197 -2.81 4.00 16.43
CA THR A 197 -3.65 3.09 17.22
C THR A 197 -4.51 2.25 16.29
N LEU A 198 -5.27 2.87 15.38
CA LEU A 198 -6.17 2.15 14.48
C LEU A 198 -5.44 1.19 13.53
N VAL A 199 -4.29 1.56 12.95
CA VAL A 199 -3.55 0.64 12.06
C VAL A 199 -2.86 -0.51 12.80
N THR A 200 -2.76 -0.44 14.13
CA THR A 200 -2.21 -1.52 14.97
C THR A 200 -3.30 -2.39 15.59
N THR A 201 -4.50 -1.86 15.84
CA THR A 201 -5.57 -2.59 16.52
C THR A 201 -6.73 -3.01 15.62
N ALA A 202 -6.94 -2.36 14.48
CA ALA A 202 -8.02 -2.66 13.55
C ALA A 202 -7.59 -3.55 12.37
N THR A 203 -6.43 -4.20 12.45
CA THR A 203 -6.11 -5.37 11.62
C THR A 203 -6.97 -6.56 12.05
N GLN A 204 -7.18 -7.51 11.13
CA GLN A 204 -7.99 -8.69 11.44
C GLN A 204 -7.09 -9.75 12.06
N ILE A 205 -7.46 -10.23 13.25
CA ILE A 205 -6.82 -11.36 13.90
C ILE A 205 -7.70 -12.59 13.73
N ILE A 206 -7.18 -13.61 13.05
CA ILE A 206 -7.93 -14.79 12.64
C ILE A 206 -7.33 -16.01 13.34
N ALA A 207 -8.15 -16.69 14.13
CA ALA A 207 -7.80 -17.99 14.69
C ALA A 207 -7.95 -19.07 13.61
N ARG A 208 -6.92 -19.88 13.39
CA ARG A 208 -6.92 -20.99 12.43
C ARG A 208 -6.52 -22.27 13.14
N ASN A 209 -7.09 -23.38 12.71
CA ASN A 209 -6.81 -24.68 13.30
C ASN A 209 -6.65 -25.77 12.24
N VAL A 210 -5.94 -26.83 12.62
CA VAL A 210 -5.94 -28.10 11.89
C VAL A 210 -6.88 -29.04 12.64
N LEU A 211 -7.92 -29.52 11.96
CA LEU A 211 -8.86 -30.48 12.54
C LEU A 211 -8.43 -31.91 12.21
N ASP A 212 -8.56 -32.79 13.19
CA ASP A 212 -8.58 -34.23 12.99
C ASP A 212 -9.86 -34.62 12.21
N ASN A 213 -9.70 -35.38 11.13
CA ASN A 213 -10.79 -35.63 10.19
C ASN A 213 -11.92 -36.48 10.80
N ASP A 214 -11.59 -37.40 11.71
CA ASP A 214 -12.53 -38.36 12.28
C ASP A 214 -13.21 -37.81 13.53
N THR A 215 -12.44 -37.17 14.41
CA THR A 215 -12.93 -36.69 15.71
C THR A 215 -13.37 -35.22 15.72
N LYS A 216 -13.02 -34.46 14.67
CA LYS A 216 -13.21 -33.00 14.57
C LYS A 216 -12.54 -32.22 15.72
N LYS A 217 -11.55 -32.81 16.40
CA LYS A 217 -10.73 -32.13 17.41
C LYS A 217 -9.64 -31.30 16.74
N SER A 218 -9.28 -30.17 17.35
CA SER A 218 -8.16 -29.34 16.88
C SER A 218 -6.84 -29.99 17.30
N ASN A 219 -5.99 -30.30 16.31
CA ASN A 219 -4.62 -30.79 16.48
C ASN A 219 -3.62 -29.64 16.66
N ASN A 220 -3.95 -28.47 16.10
CA ASN A 220 -3.18 -27.24 16.26
C ASN A 220 -4.10 -26.03 16.16
N LEU A 221 -3.73 -24.93 16.82
CA LEU A 221 -4.42 -23.64 16.82
C LEU A 221 -3.36 -22.53 16.77
N TRP A 222 -3.51 -21.57 15.87
CA TRP A 222 -2.65 -20.39 15.79
C TRP A 222 -3.47 -19.16 15.41
N TYR A 223 -2.91 -17.98 15.67
CA TYR A 223 -3.48 -16.68 15.33
C TYR A 223 -2.66 -16.02 14.24
N GLU A 224 -3.36 -15.58 13.21
CA GLU A 224 -2.80 -14.89 12.06
C GLU A 224 -3.38 -13.49 11.95
N GLU A 225 -2.50 -12.50 11.80
CA GLU A 225 -2.88 -11.13 11.53
C GLU A 225 -2.95 -10.90 10.01
N VAL A 226 -3.97 -10.17 9.56
CA VAL A 226 -4.04 -9.69 8.17
C VAL A 226 -4.45 -8.22 8.11
N VAL A 227 -3.88 -7.51 7.15
CA VAL A 227 -4.35 -6.17 6.77
C VAL A 227 -5.70 -6.34 6.08
N PRO A 228 -6.75 -5.58 6.47
CA PRO A 228 -8.05 -5.69 5.83
C PRO A 228 -8.00 -5.41 4.33
N ALA A 229 -8.96 -5.95 3.59
CA ALA A 229 -9.24 -5.47 2.23
C ALA A 229 -9.57 -3.96 2.26
N ASP A 230 -9.49 -3.31 1.10
CA ASP A 230 -9.66 -1.87 0.89
C ASP A 230 -8.52 -0.97 1.39
N ALA A 231 -7.41 -1.50 1.91
CA ALA A 231 -6.22 -0.71 2.21
C ALA A 231 -5.48 -0.26 0.95
N VAL A 232 -4.91 0.95 1.00
CA VAL A 232 -4.06 1.51 -0.06
C VAL A 232 -2.64 1.67 0.45
N PHE A 233 -1.69 1.10 -0.26
CA PHE A 233 -0.26 1.32 -0.06
C PHE A 233 0.33 2.08 -1.25
N TYR A 234 1.52 2.66 -1.07
CA TYR A 234 2.32 3.21 -2.16
C TYR A 234 3.74 2.66 -2.14
N THR A 235 4.34 2.49 -3.31
CA THR A 235 5.74 2.08 -3.46
C THR A 235 6.40 2.87 -4.58
N ILE A 236 7.70 3.13 -4.41
CA ILE A 236 8.56 3.75 -5.41
C ILE A 236 9.48 2.70 -6.01
N MET A 237 9.64 2.75 -7.33
CA MET A 237 10.60 1.93 -8.07
C MET A 237 11.52 2.82 -8.89
N LYS A 238 12.83 2.55 -8.87
CA LYS A 238 13.82 3.36 -9.58
C LYS A 238 14.74 2.49 -10.44
N PRO A 239 15.27 3.02 -11.54
CA PRO A 239 16.36 2.36 -12.23
C PRO A 239 17.60 2.37 -11.34
N ALA A 240 18.26 1.22 -11.20
CA ALA A 240 19.52 1.10 -10.47
C ALA A 240 20.64 1.91 -11.13
N TYR A 241 20.62 1.99 -12.47
CA TYR A 241 21.57 2.73 -13.30
C TYR A 241 20.84 3.63 -14.30
N ARG A 242 21.44 4.75 -14.71
CA ARG A 242 20.81 5.72 -15.64
C ARG A 242 20.35 5.09 -16.97
N GLU A 243 21.04 4.04 -17.42
CA GLU A 243 20.76 3.34 -18.69
C GLU A 243 19.64 2.30 -18.58
N SER A 244 18.98 2.16 -17.43
CA SER A 244 17.95 1.13 -17.21
C SER A 244 16.52 1.60 -17.53
N ASN A 245 16.37 2.64 -18.37
CA ASN A 245 15.06 3.23 -18.68
C ASN A 245 14.14 2.26 -19.44
N ASP A 246 14.66 1.46 -20.37
CA ASP A 246 13.87 0.46 -21.10
C ASP A 246 13.40 -0.69 -20.21
N VAL A 247 14.21 -1.03 -19.20
CA VAL A 247 13.84 -2.03 -18.19
C VAL A 247 12.72 -1.48 -17.29
N MET A 248 12.82 -0.21 -16.90
CA MET A 248 11.75 0.47 -16.15
C MET A 248 10.46 0.57 -16.95
N SER A 249 10.51 0.86 -18.26
CA SER A 249 9.31 0.93 -19.09
C SER A 249 8.64 -0.43 -19.22
N THR A 250 9.42 -1.51 -19.40
CA THR A 250 8.93 -2.89 -19.41
C THR A 250 8.23 -3.24 -18.09
N LEU A 251 8.85 -2.93 -16.95
CA LEU A 251 8.25 -3.13 -15.63
C LEU A 251 6.95 -2.33 -15.48
N ASN A 252 6.99 -1.03 -15.75
CA ASN A 252 5.85 -0.13 -15.58
C ASN A 252 4.64 -0.59 -16.40
N ASN A 253 4.87 -0.93 -17.67
CA ASN A 253 3.82 -1.39 -18.57
C ASN A 253 3.28 -2.76 -18.17
N GLY A 254 4.13 -3.64 -17.63
CA GLY A 254 3.72 -4.96 -17.19
C GLY A 254 2.85 -4.98 -15.95
N ILE A 255 2.98 -3.98 -15.07
CA ILE A 255 2.21 -3.94 -13.80
C ILE A 255 1.05 -2.95 -13.82
N ALA A 256 1.06 -1.98 -14.74
CA ALA A 256 0.03 -0.94 -14.84
C ALA A 256 -1.38 -1.56 -14.89
N GLY A 257 -2.20 -1.24 -13.89
CA GLY A 257 -3.58 -1.71 -13.81
C GLY A 257 -3.72 -3.22 -13.64
N GLN A 258 -2.67 -3.98 -13.32
CA GLN A 258 -2.78 -5.44 -13.12
C GLN A 258 -3.26 -5.78 -11.71
N ILE A 259 -3.81 -6.98 -11.56
CA ILE A 259 -4.06 -7.60 -10.26
C ILE A 259 -2.88 -8.54 -9.99
N LEU A 260 -2.26 -8.38 -8.82
CA LEU A 260 -1.12 -9.17 -8.36
C LEU A 260 -1.50 -9.97 -7.12
N GLN A 261 -0.80 -11.07 -6.90
CA GLN A 261 -0.76 -11.75 -5.60
C GLN A 261 0.43 -11.19 -4.80
N VAL A 262 0.19 -10.77 -3.56
CA VAL A 262 1.21 -10.26 -2.63
C VAL A 262 1.04 -10.91 -1.26
N GLY A 263 2.14 -11.35 -0.66
CA GLY A 263 2.13 -12.00 0.66
C GLY A 263 1.83 -13.50 0.60
N GLY A 264 1.39 -14.07 1.73
CA GLY A 264 1.03 -15.48 1.85
C GLY A 264 -0.45 -15.76 1.59
N ASN A 265 -0.86 -17.01 1.82
CA ASN A 265 -2.27 -17.43 1.85
C ASN A 265 -3.04 -17.27 0.52
N GLU A 266 -2.37 -17.37 -0.62
CA GLU A 266 -3.01 -17.29 -1.95
C GLU A 266 -4.15 -18.31 -2.11
N THR A 267 -3.94 -19.56 -1.69
CA THR A 267 -4.90 -20.66 -1.91
C THR A 267 -6.20 -20.52 -1.12
N ILE A 268 -6.23 -19.63 -0.12
CA ILE A 268 -7.45 -19.29 0.65
C ILE A 268 -7.97 -17.89 0.29
N GLY A 269 -7.44 -17.29 -0.77
CA GLY A 269 -7.94 -16.05 -1.34
C GLY A 269 -7.38 -14.76 -0.73
N TYR A 270 -6.21 -14.80 -0.07
CA TYR A 270 -5.56 -13.61 0.46
C TYR A 270 -4.54 -13.03 -0.51
N GLY A 271 -4.26 -11.73 -0.36
CA GLY A 271 -3.14 -11.08 -1.02
C GLY A 271 -3.41 -10.58 -2.43
N PHE A 272 -4.64 -10.64 -2.95
CA PHE A 272 -4.96 -10.01 -4.23
C PHE A 272 -4.95 -8.49 -4.09
N VAL A 273 -4.08 -7.83 -4.86
CA VAL A 273 -3.94 -6.36 -4.88
C VAL A 273 -4.07 -5.83 -6.30
N LYS A 274 -4.79 -4.73 -6.49
CA LYS A 274 -4.85 -3.99 -7.76
C LYS A 274 -3.78 -2.92 -7.78
N MET A 275 -2.93 -2.92 -8.80
CA MET A 275 -1.93 -1.87 -9.02
C MET A 275 -2.52 -0.68 -9.79
N SER A 276 -2.06 0.52 -9.47
CA SER A 276 -2.31 1.72 -10.26
C SER A 276 -1.53 1.69 -11.59
N ASN A 277 -1.74 2.70 -12.44
CA ASN A 277 -0.74 3.04 -13.46
C ASN A 277 0.44 3.75 -12.80
N ASN A 278 1.54 3.99 -13.53
CA ASN A 278 2.62 4.83 -13.00
C ASN A 278 2.14 6.28 -12.86
N ILE A 279 2.09 6.79 -11.62
CA ILE A 279 1.54 8.11 -11.28
C ILE A 279 2.61 9.21 -11.39
N ALA A 280 3.90 8.86 -11.39
CA ALA A 280 4.99 9.84 -11.41
C ALA A 280 4.94 10.84 -12.59
N PRO A 281 4.68 10.43 -13.84
CA PRO A 281 4.65 11.36 -14.98
C PRO A 281 3.57 12.45 -14.85
N THR A 282 2.38 12.09 -14.36
CA THR A 282 1.25 13.01 -14.24
C THR A 282 1.41 13.97 -13.05
N LEU A 283 2.17 13.58 -12.02
CA LEU A 283 2.54 14.50 -10.95
C LEU A 283 3.58 15.54 -11.40
N LYS A 284 4.53 15.15 -12.26
CA LYS A 284 5.54 16.09 -12.82
C LYS A 284 4.92 17.17 -13.70
N SER A 285 3.92 16.82 -14.52
CA SER A 285 3.27 17.80 -15.41
C SER A 285 2.45 18.87 -14.66
N THR A 286 1.92 18.54 -13.48
CA THR A 286 1.13 19.49 -12.67
C THR A 286 1.94 20.57 -11.95
N GLY A 287 3.27 20.47 -11.89
CA GLY A 287 4.14 21.45 -11.22
C GLY A 287 4.68 22.57 -12.11
N GLY A 288 4.32 22.59 -13.41
CA GLY A 288 4.91 23.48 -14.42
C GLY A 288 4.08 24.71 -14.83
N GLN A 289 2.91 24.94 -14.23
CA GLN A 289 2.12 26.15 -14.49
C GLN A 289 2.27 27.13 -13.34
N ASN A 290 3.38 27.86 -13.33
CA ASN A 290 3.55 29.17 -12.69
C ASN A 290 4.82 29.77 -13.31
N GLY A 291 4.66 30.36 -14.49
CA GLY A 291 5.61 31.23 -15.17
C GLY A 291 4.88 32.50 -15.58
#